data_AF-A0A8H3VGI7-F1
#
_entry.id   AF-A0A8H3VGI7-F1
#
_cell.length_a   1.000
_cell.length_b   1.000
_cell.length_c   1.000
_cell.angle_alpha   90.00
_cell.angle_beta   90.00
_cell.angle_gamma   90.00
#
_symmetry.space_group_name_H-M   'P 1'
#
loop_
_entity.id
_entity.type
_entity.pdbx_description
1 polymer ?
#
loop_
_entity_poly.entity_id
_entity_poly.type
_entity_poly.pdbx_seq_one_letter_code
_entity_poly.pdbx_strand_id
1 'polypeptide(L)'
;MSINASNNAPSDFKGIENNFIGGIWKDYPFFYTNYGNLQLDIVGFLAVLGEGSVLANAQVSTLSSLIYIPRLLPAPQALLRPTRPSRLPTESGTVSGVFSGNKRDYVNYIGHLVLDAEKMPDYSVRCVEIKRAKEGKTVRATTFGPQSLLAVFGCIESLFLLGLAISYRDGMAIIAVLLLSLLSTLVGIGNKWQLRLHKRTADKAKAAPNGDVVIRYPRGNFLIVQCTEEVARELYFAPEAIEYLIRNSHAYRLISLVGTMMIMFGVITLANAQIQLQLAFAPCYILLNAAYWVVAALPSKLHWDTSCYEIAKQRFSHSEYFHEKTFMDGNTTFTKALWKAIIATKRIGWVKHSQATPNSKAWDAWLLQALEQANTANFYVNSDGVKVWEVPNWDAQGYLTGLLANPDYAEVASTMTMEIPVEDAMAGSERC
;
A
#
# COMPACT_ATOMS: atom_id res chain seq x y z
N MET A 1 -50.14 -35.84 61.70
CA MET A 1 -51.15 -34.75 61.77
C MET A 1 -50.69 -33.68 60.79
N SER A 2 -51.23 -33.56 59.57
CA SER A 2 -52.50 -32.89 59.21
C SER A 2 -52.62 -31.48 59.83
N ILE A 3 -52.97 -30.37 59.16
CA ILE A 3 -53.49 -30.03 57.83
C ILE A 3 -53.58 -28.47 57.80
N ASN A 4 -53.38 -27.82 56.63
CA ASN A 4 -53.90 -26.51 56.16
C ASN A 4 -53.66 -25.19 56.93
N ALA A 5 -53.83 -23.98 56.38
CA ALA A 5 -53.78 -23.37 55.05
C ALA A 5 -54.26 -21.92 55.26
N SER A 6 -53.64 -20.92 54.63
CA SER A 6 -54.32 -19.66 54.26
C SER A 6 -53.56 -19.06 53.08
N ASN A 7 -53.98 -19.33 51.84
CA ASN A 7 -54.86 -18.46 51.06
C ASN A 7 -54.46 -16.99 51.12
N ASN A 8 -53.81 -16.50 50.04
CA ASN A 8 -54.18 -15.24 49.38
C ASN A 8 -53.45 -15.11 48.02
N ALA A 9 -54.24 -15.08 46.95
CA ALA A 9 -53.91 -14.56 45.63
C ALA A 9 -55.23 -13.96 45.06
N PRO A 10 -55.23 -13.18 43.97
CA PRO A 10 -54.45 -11.97 43.68
C PRO A 10 -55.36 -10.82 43.15
N SER A 11 -54.89 -9.58 43.15
CA SER A 11 -55.43 -8.48 42.32
C SER A 11 -54.32 -7.41 42.27
N ASP A 12 -53.76 -6.98 41.14
CA ASP A 12 -54.41 -6.66 39.89
C ASP A 12 -53.34 -6.64 38.78
N PHE A 13 -53.67 -7.19 37.62
CA PHE A 13 -52.78 -7.36 36.47
C PHE A 13 -53.41 -6.55 35.33
N LYS A 14 -52.97 -5.30 35.12
CA LYS A 14 -53.26 -4.54 33.90
C LYS A 14 -52.35 -3.33 33.78
N GLY A 15 -51.43 -3.37 32.81
CA GLY A 15 -50.77 -2.16 32.31
C GLY A 15 -49.28 -2.26 31.98
N ILE A 16 -48.79 -3.35 31.40
CA ILE A 16 -47.53 -3.31 30.62
C ILE A 16 -47.87 -3.73 29.19
N GLU A 17 -48.05 -2.74 28.31
CA GLU A 17 -47.85 -2.92 26.88
C GLU A 17 -46.41 -2.55 26.55
N ASN A 18 -45.56 -3.56 26.31
CA ASN A 18 -44.31 -3.40 25.57
C ASN A 18 -44.55 -3.96 24.17
N ASN A 19 -44.85 -3.08 23.21
CA ASN A 19 -44.94 -3.47 21.80
C ASN A 19 -43.68 -3.02 21.07
N PHE A 20 -42.75 -3.94 20.89
CA PHE A 20 -41.89 -3.98 19.71
C PHE A 20 -41.74 -5.44 19.28
N ILE A 21 -42.76 -5.90 18.57
CA ILE A 21 -43.14 -7.26 18.14
C ILE A 21 -42.03 -7.91 17.27
N GLY A 22 -41.78 -9.22 17.26
CA GLY A 22 -42.57 -10.38 17.73
C GLY A 22 -41.79 -11.71 17.68
N GLY A 23 -42.39 -12.89 17.81
CA GLY A 23 -43.80 -13.23 18.05
C GLY A 23 -43.98 -14.73 18.33
N ILE A 24 -44.93 -15.00 19.23
CA ILE A 24 -45.93 -16.09 19.20
C ILE A 24 -45.40 -17.54 19.30
N TRP A 25 -45.44 -18.02 20.56
CA TRP A 25 -45.35 -19.40 21.05
C TRP A 25 -43.97 -19.98 21.43
N LYS A 26 -43.70 -19.78 22.73
CA LYS A 26 -43.29 -20.78 23.73
C LYS A 26 -41.83 -21.26 23.81
N ASP A 27 -41.33 -21.02 25.03
CA ASP A 27 -40.45 -21.88 25.82
C ASP A 27 -38.98 -21.98 25.42
N TYR A 28 -38.27 -20.85 25.59
CA TYR A 28 -36.86 -20.86 25.99
C TYR A 28 -36.67 -20.00 27.25
N PRO A 29 -35.90 -20.43 28.25
CA PRO A 29 -35.66 -19.66 29.47
C PRO A 29 -34.65 -18.55 29.13
N PHE A 30 -35.14 -17.44 28.59
CA PHE A 30 -34.33 -16.23 28.46
C PHE A 30 -34.09 -15.68 29.87
N PHE A 31 -32.86 -15.84 30.37
CA PHE A 31 -32.35 -15.06 31.49
C PHE A 31 -32.41 -13.59 31.09
N TYR A 32 -33.46 -12.88 31.50
CA TYR A 32 -33.49 -11.43 31.41
C TYR A 32 -32.47 -10.87 32.39
N THR A 33 -31.26 -10.60 31.92
CA THR A 33 -30.33 -9.73 32.64
C THR A 33 -30.95 -8.35 32.71
N ASN A 34 -31.40 -7.93 33.89
CA ASN A 34 -31.64 -6.51 34.15
C ASN A 34 -30.40 -5.72 33.72
N TYR A 35 -30.57 -4.51 33.17
CA TYR A 35 -29.45 -3.66 32.73
C TYR A 35 -28.36 -3.47 33.81
N GLY A 36 -28.71 -3.60 35.10
CA GLY A 36 -27.77 -3.54 36.22
C GLY A 36 -26.83 -4.74 36.37
N ASN A 37 -27.11 -5.89 35.74
CA ASN A 37 -26.28 -7.10 35.79
C ASN A 37 -25.46 -7.33 34.51
N LEU A 38 -25.57 -6.45 33.52
CA LEU A 38 -24.79 -6.54 32.30
C LEU A 38 -23.39 -5.98 32.56
N GLN A 39 -22.41 -6.87 32.70
CA GLN A 39 -21.01 -6.49 32.81
C GLN A 39 -20.36 -6.63 31.42
N LEU A 40 -20.12 -5.50 30.75
CA LEU A 40 -19.52 -5.48 29.41
C LEU A 40 -18.00 -5.31 29.55
N ASP A 41 -17.22 -6.27 29.05
CA ASP A 41 -15.75 -6.18 29.01
C ASP A 41 -15.29 -5.29 27.84
N ILE A 42 -15.52 -3.98 27.99
CA ILE A 42 -15.18 -2.98 26.97
C ILE A 42 -13.67 -2.85 26.78
N VAL A 43 -12.89 -3.18 27.81
CA VAL A 43 -11.43 -3.10 27.82
C VAL A 43 -10.84 -4.17 26.90
N GLY A 44 -11.27 -5.42 27.06
CA GLY A 44 -10.86 -6.51 26.16
C GLY A 44 -11.25 -6.24 24.71
N PHE A 45 -12.45 -5.68 24.50
CA PHE A 45 -12.92 -5.29 23.17
C PHE A 45 -12.03 -4.22 22.51
N LEU A 46 -11.71 -3.14 23.22
CA LEU A 46 -10.88 -2.04 22.71
C LEU A 46 -9.43 -2.49 22.42
N ALA A 47 -8.91 -3.42 23.21
CA ALA A 47 -7.53 -3.89 23.10
C ALA A 47 -7.28 -4.69 21.80
N VAL A 48 -8.27 -5.48 21.35
CA VAL A 48 -8.11 -6.43 20.23
C VAL A 48 -8.54 -5.81 18.90
N LEU A 49 -9.43 -4.83 18.93
CA LEU A 49 -10.17 -4.45 17.74
C LEU A 49 -9.48 -3.34 16.92
N GLY A 50 -9.06 -3.70 15.71
CA GLY A 50 -8.69 -2.72 14.68
C GLY A 50 -7.19 -2.40 14.56
N GLU A 51 -6.31 -3.09 15.27
CA GLU A 51 -4.85 -2.91 15.13
C GLU A 51 -4.41 -3.08 13.67
N GLY A 52 -4.79 -4.16 13.00
CA GLY A 52 -4.44 -4.41 11.60
C GLY A 52 -4.94 -3.31 10.65
N SER A 53 -6.21 -2.88 10.81
CA SER A 53 -6.84 -1.85 9.97
C SER A 53 -6.23 -0.47 10.17
N VAL A 54 -5.85 -0.11 11.41
CA VAL A 54 -5.15 1.15 11.71
C VAL A 54 -3.74 1.12 11.15
N LEU A 55 -3.04 -0.01 11.25
CA LEU A 55 -1.68 -0.16 10.71
C LEU A 55 -1.62 -0.10 9.18
N ALA A 56 -2.60 -0.70 8.49
CA ALA A 56 -2.71 -0.62 7.04
C ALA A 56 -2.82 0.85 6.55
N ASN A 57 -3.57 1.68 7.28
CA ASN A 57 -3.77 3.08 6.94
C ASN A 57 -2.75 4.04 7.61
N ALA A 58 -1.83 3.53 8.42
CA ALA A 58 -0.97 4.35 9.29
C ALA A 58 -0.13 5.37 8.52
N GLN A 59 0.46 4.96 7.39
CA GLN A 59 1.36 5.80 6.59
C GLN A 59 0.64 7.01 5.99
N VAL A 60 -0.52 6.77 5.38
CA VAL A 60 -1.36 7.82 4.79
C VAL A 60 -1.91 8.73 5.89
N SER A 61 -2.39 8.13 6.98
CA SER A 61 -2.93 8.86 8.13
C SER A 61 -1.93 9.85 8.70
N THR A 62 -0.70 9.38 8.92
CA THR A 62 0.39 10.16 9.52
C THR A 62 1.04 11.13 8.54
N LEU A 63 0.82 10.96 7.23
CA LEU A 63 1.19 11.94 6.20
C LEU A 63 0.18 13.10 6.12
N SER A 64 -1.11 12.85 6.35
CA SER A 64 -2.17 13.88 6.32
C SER A 64 -2.06 14.89 7.47
N SER A 65 -2.44 16.15 7.26
CA SER A 65 -2.50 17.16 8.32
C SER A 65 -3.64 16.92 9.31
N LEU A 66 -4.67 16.17 8.91
CA LEU A 66 -5.83 15.84 9.77
C LEU A 66 -5.47 14.88 10.90
N ILE A 67 -4.23 14.38 10.97
CA ILE A 67 -3.74 13.59 12.10
C ILE A 67 -3.71 14.37 13.42
N TYR A 68 -3.70 15.71 13.37
CA TYR A 68 -3.69 16.54 14.58
C TYR A 68 -5.08 16.76 15.20
N ILE A 69 -6.14 16.32 14.54
CA ILE A 69 -7.51 16.49 15.03
C ILE A 69 -7.77 15.48 16.15
N PRO A 70 -8.25 15.91 17.34
CA PRO A 70 -8.62 14.99 18.40
C PRO A 70 -9.80 14.14 17.96
N ARG A 71 -9.59 12.83 17.88
CA ARG A 71 -10.57 11.84 17.45
C ARG A 71 -10.37 10.50 18.15
N LEU A 72 -11.40 9.67 18.13
CA LEU A 72 -11.25 8.27 18.55
C LEU A 72 -10.47 7.47 17.50
N LEU A 73 -9.68 6.51 17.98
CA LEU A 73 -8.94 5.53 17.18
C LEU A 73 -9.20 4.15 17.79
N PRO A 74 -9.51 3.11 17.00
CA PRO A 74 -9.78 1.77 17.55
C PRO A 74 -8.61 1.18 18.34
N ALA A 75 -7.40 1.25 17.78
CA ALA A 75 -6.18 0.69 18.37
C ALA A 75 -4.99 1.67 18.25
N PRO A 76 -4.98 2.77 19.01
CA PRO A 76 -3.93 3.80 18.93
C PRO A 76 -2.54 3.28 19.35
N GLN A 77 -2.48 2.26 20.21
CA GLN A 77 -1.24 1.60 20.65
C GLN A 77 -0.40 1.11 19.48
N ALA A 78 -1.03 0.69 18.38
CA ALA A 78 -0.35 0.17 17.19
C ALA A 78 0.56 1.21 16.52
N LEU A 79 0.27 2.50 16.73
CA LEU A 79 1.03 3.64 16.21
C LEU A 79 2.14 4.11 17.17
N LEU A 80 2.18 3.62 18.42
CA LEU A 80 3.17 3.97 19.43
C LEU A 80 4.30 2.93 19.49
N ARG A 81 4.88 2.61 18.33
CA ARG A 81 5.95 1.59 18.24
C ARG A 81 7.24 2.12 18.87
N PRO A 82 8.03 1.29 19.59
CA PRO A 82 9.31 1.73 20.16
C PRO A 82 10.29 2.28 19.12
N THR A 83 10.24 1.71 17.91
CA THR A 83 11.05 2.12 16.77
C THR A 83 10.15 2.42 15.59
N ARG A 84 10.24 3.65 15.06
CA ARG A 84 9.49 4.07 13.87
C ARG A 84 10.15 3.54 12.58
N PRO A 85 9.38 3.16 11.55
CA PRO A 85 9.93 2.78 10.25
C PRO A 85 10.74 3.91 9.63
N SER A 86 11.93 3.62 9.09
CA SER A 86 12.79 4.62 8.42
C SER A 86 12.49 4.77 6.92
N ARG A 87 11.81 3.78 6.34
CA ARG A 87 11.48 3.69 4.91
C ARG A 87 10.05 3.19 4.71
N LEU A 88 9.52 3.44 3.53
CA LEU A 88 8.23 2.90 3.08
C LEU A 88 8.36 1.38 2.80
N PRO A 89 7.24 0.64 2.84
CA PRO A 89 7.20 -0.79 2.56
C PRO A 89 7.58 -1.01 1.09
N THR A 90 8.51 -1.92 0.85
CA THR A 90 9.01 -2.20 -0.49
C THR A 90 8.27 -3.39 -1.09
N GLU A 91 8.03 -3.35 -2.39
CA GLU A 91 7.44 -4.47 -3.13
C GLU A 91 8.52 -5.38 -3.70
N SER A 92 8.16 -6.66 -3.86
CA SER A 92 9.06 -7.67 -4.41
C SER A 92 9.18 -7.50 -5.93
N GLY A 93 10.39 -7.30 -6.43
CA GLY A 93 10.67 -7.18 -7.86
C GLY A 93 12.06 -6.59 -8.11
N THR A 94 12.66 -6.96 -9.23
CA THR A 94 14.00 -6.50 -9.62
C THR A 94 13.87 -5.29 -10.53
N VAL A 95 14.46 -4.17 -10.13
CA VAL A 95 14.59 -2.95 -10.91
C VAL A 95 15.97 -2.93 -11.55
N SER A 96 16.04 -2.68 -12.85
CA SER A 96 17.31 -2.54 -13.57
C SER A 96 17.27 -1.37 -14.53
N GLY A 97 18.28 -0.50 -14.45
CA GLY A 97 18.48 0.60 -15.38
C GLY A 97 18.99 0.06 -16.70
N VAL A 98 18.36 0.46 -17.81
CA VAL A 98 18.70 -0.01 -19.15
C VAL A 98 20.08 0.49 -19.57
N PHE A 99 20.37 1.77 -19.32
CA PHE A 99 21.61 2.43 -19.73
C PHE A 99 22.56 2.70 -18.56
N SER A 100 22.05 2.81 -17.33
CA SER A 100 22.88 3.14 -16.16
C SER A 100 23.52 1.91 -15.50
N GLY A 101 23.09 0.69 -15.84
CA GLY A 101 23.56 -0.55 -15.21
C GLY A 101 23.15 -0.70 -13.73
N ASN A 102 22.47 0.29 -13.15
CA ASN A 102 22.02 0.26 -11.77
C ASN A 102 21.01 -0.86 -11.56
N LYS A 103 21.17 -1.63 -10.48
CA LYS A 103 20.28 -2.72 -10.11
C LYS A 103 19.79 -2.57 -8.67
N ARG A 104 18.52 -2.89 -8.43
CA ARG A 104 17.94 -3.11 -7.11
C ARG A 104 17.01 -4.31 -7.11
N ASP A 105 17.04 -5.07 -6.02
CA ASP A 105 16.25 -6.31 -5.88
C ASP A 105 14.86 -6.09 -5.26
N TYR A 106 14.47 -4.82 -5.07
CA TYR A 106 13.14 -4.44 -4.60
C TYR A 106 12.64 -3.21 -5.35
N VAL A 107 11.32 -3.08 -5.43
CA VAL A 107 10.65 -1.91 -5.99
C VAL A 107 10.24 -0.99 -4.85
N ASN A 108 10.60 0.29 -4.97
CA ASN A 108 10.17 1.32 -4.05
C ASN A 108 8.64 1.50 -4.09
N TYR A 109 8.03 1.79 -2.93
CA TYR A 109 6.58 1.89 -2.78
C TYR A 109 5.95 2.90 -3.75
N ILE A 110 6.54 4.09 -3.84
CA ILE A 110 6.01 5.19 -4.66
C ILE A 110 6.13 4.83 -6.15
N GLY A 111 7.26 4.26 -6.57
CA GLY A 111 7.45 3.81 -7.95
C GLY A 111 6.45 2.72 -8.36
N HIS A 112 6.09 1.82 -7.44
CA HIS A 112 5.06 0.79 -7.65
C HIS A 112 3.65 1.42 -7.73
N LEU A 113 3.36 2.36 -6.83
CA LEU A 113 2.05 3.00 -6.70
C LEU A 113 1.71 3.92 -7.88
N VAL A 114 2.67 4.75 -8.31
CA VAL A 114 2.48 5.71 -9.42
C VAL A 114 2.03 5.01 -10.69
N LEU A 115 2.50 3.78 -10.90
CA LEU A 115 2.22 3.01 -12.09
C LEU A 115 1.05 2.03 -11.94
N ASP A 116 0.41 1.91 -10.77
CA ASP A 116 -0.66 0.92 -10.50
C ASP A 116 -0.23 -0.50 -10.92
N ALA A 117 1.00 -0.87 -10.55
CA ALA A 117 1.62 -2.13 -10.99
C ALA A 117 1.09 -3.36 -10.24
N GLU A 118 0.37 -3.17 -9.13
CA GLU A 118 -0.31 -4.22 -8.36
C GLU A 118 -1.28 -5.05 -9.23
N LYS A 119 -1.91 -4.40 -10.23
CA LYS A 119 -2.93 -5.00 -11.10
C LYS A 119 -2.35 -5.69 -12.34
N MET A 120 -1.03 -5.84 -12.45
CA MET A 120 -0.42 -6.48 -13.61
C MET A 120 -0.68 -7.98 -13.59
N PRO A 121 -1.36 -8.53 -14.63
CA PRO A 121 -1.54 -9.98 -14.74
C PRO A 121 -0.20 -10.67 -15.03
N ASP A 122 -0.19 -11.99 -14.88
CA ASP A 122 0.99 -12.81 -15.10
C ASP A 122 1.48 -12.68 -16.55
N TYR A 123 2.80 -12.66 -16.74
CA TYR A 123 3.46 -12.51 -18.05
C TYR A 123 3.05 -11.30 -18.90
N SER A 124 2.43 -10.29 -18.29
CA SER A 124 2.07 -9.06 -18.98
C SER A 124 3.26 -8.12 -19.15
N VAL A 125 3.22 -7.32 -20.21
CA VAL A 125 4.20 -6.28 -20.49
C VAL A 125 3.48 -4.95 -20.55
N ARG A 126 4.04 -3.96 -19.86
CA ARG A 126 3.52 -2.59 -19.89
C ARG A 126 4.67 -1.63 -20.13
N CYS A 127 4.50 -0.75 -21.10
CA CYS A 127 5.44 0.33 -21.38
C CYS A 127 4.78 1.68 -21.08
N VAL A 128 5.47 2.51 -20.30
CA VAL A 128 5.00 3.83 -19.87
C VAL A 128 6.14 4.82 -19.95
N GLU A 129 5.83 6.05 -20.32
CA GLU A 129 6.76 7.16 -20.23
C GLU A 129 6.36 8.06 -19.06
N ILE A 130 7.31 8.35 -18.17
CA ILE A 130 7.09 9.20 -16.99
C ILE A 130 7.90 10.48 -17.13
N LYS A 131 7.21 11.60 -17.02
CA LYS A 131 7.81 12.94 -16.94
C LYS A 131 7.39 13.62 -15.64
N ARG A 132 8.23 14.54 -15.16
CA ARG A 132 7.90 15.36 -14.00
C ARG A 132 7.09 16.57 -14.48
N ALA A 133 5.83 16.67 -14.08
CA ALA A 133 4.91 17.70 -14.59
C ALA A 133 5.23 19.10 -14.02
N LYS A 134 5.66 19.17 -12.75
CA LYS A 134 6.04 20.43 -12.08
C LYS A 134 7.25 20.22 -11.18
N GLU A 135 8.26 21.06 -11.35
CA GLU A 135 9.41 21.12 -10.45
C GLU A 135 8.97 21.60 -9.06
N GLY A 136 9.36 20.88 -8.01
CA GLY A 136 9.13 21.29 -6.62
C GLY A 136 7.90 20.71 -5.93
N LYS A 137 6.94 20.12 -6.65
CA LYS A 137 5.88 19.33 -6.00
C LYS A 137 6.42 17.95 -5.58
N THR A 138 6.23 17.61 -4.31
CA THR A 138 6.47 16.27 -3.75
C THR A 138 5.16 15.49 -3.66
N VAL A 139 5.27 14.16 -3.64
CA VAL A 139 4.12 13.28 -3.40
C VAL A 139 3.54 13.58 -2.01
N ARG A 140 2.22 13.78 -1.93
CA ARG A 140 1.50 14.10 -0.68
C ARG A 140 0.32 13.16 -0.49
N ALA A 141 -0.21 13.12 0.73
CA ALA A 141 -1.53 12.51 0.95
C ALA A 141 -2.59 13.35 0.24
N THR A 142 -3.60 12.70 -0.34
CA THR A 142 -4.74 13.39 -0.95
C THR A 142 -5.48 14.21 0.11
N THR A 143 -5.66 15.51 -0.12
CA THR A 143 -6.31 16.42 0.84
C THR A 143 -7.74 15.96 1.19
N PHE A 144 -8.47 15.49 0.17
CA PHE A 144 -9.82 14.92 0.30
C PHE A 144 -9.81 13.42 -0.03
N GLY A 145 -8.96 12.65 0.64
CA GLY A 145 -8.95 11.19 0.53
C GLY A 145 -9.98 10.50 1.46
N PRO A 146 -10.26 9.21 1.25
CA PRO A 146 -11.08 8.41 2.18
C PRO A 146 -10.56 8.44 3.62
N GLN A 147 -9.23 8.60 3.78
CA GLN A 147 -8.60 8.77 5.09
C GLN A 147 -9.00 10.06 5.81
N SER A 148 -9.25 11.14 5.06
CA SER A 148 -9.72 12.41 5.62
C SER A 148 -11.14 12.28 6.17
N LEU A 149 -12.02 11.56 5.46
CA LEU A 149 -13.38 11.26 5.91
C LEU A 149 -13.37 10.48 7.23
N LEU A 150 -12.48 9.49 7.34
CA LEU A 150 -12.35 8.68 8.55
C LEU A 150 -11.87 9.49 9.76
N ALA A 151 -10.98 10.46 9.54
CA ALA A 151 -10.54 11.37 10.58
C ALA A 151 -11.68 12.27 11.09
N VAL A 152 -12.52 12.77 10.18
CA VAL A 152 -13.71 13.58 10.52
C VAL A 152 -14.76 12.72 11.22
N PHE A 153 -15.00 11.50 10.74
CA PHE A 153 -15.94 10.56 11.34
C PHE A 153 -15.59 10.26 12.80
N GLY A 154 -14.33 9.89 13.09
CA GLY A 154 -13.89 9.66 14.47
C GLY A 154 -13.91 10.92 15.36
N CYS A 155 -13.82 12.12 14.76
CA CYS A 155 -13.97 13.38 15.50
C CYS A 155 -15.44 13.62 15.86
N ILE A 156 -16.37 13.39 14.92
CA ILE A 156 -17.81 13.48 15.15
C ILE A 156 -18.24 12.49 16.25
N GLU A 157 -17.79 11.23 16.18
CA GLU A 157 -18.08 10.23 17.23
C GLU A 157 -17.53 10.66 18.59
N SER A 158 -16.32 11.24 18.62
CA SER A 158 -15.75 11.78 19.86
C SER A 158 -16.60 12.90 20.46
N LEU A 159 -17.10 13.83 19.64
CA LEU A 159 -17.95 14.93 20.10
C LEU A 159 -19.33 14.43 20.54
N PHE A 160 -19.88 13.46 19.82
CA PHE A 160 -21.14 12.80 20.17
C PHE A 160 -21.05 12.13 21.55
N LEU A 161 -20.02 11.30 21.77
CA LEU A 161 -19.80 10.63 23.05
C LEU A 161 -19.50 11.60 24.19
N LEU A 162 -18.77 12.69 23.92
CA LEU A 162 -18.58 13.76 24.90
C LEU A 162 -19.90 14.43 25.29
N GLY A 163 -20.77 14.73 24.31
CA GLY A 163 -22.09 15.29 24.56
C GLY A 163 -22.98 14.38 25.40
N LEU A 164 -22.96 13.07 25.11
CA LEU A 164 -23.66 12.08 25.93
C LEU A 164 -23.09 12.02 27.36
N ALA A 165 -21.77 12.00 27.52
CA ALA A 165 -21.13 11.95 28.83
C ALA A 165 -21.50 13.17 29.71
N ILE A 166 -21.59 14.35 29.10
CA ILE A 166 -22.05 15.57 29.77
C ILE A 166 -23.55 15.46 30.14
N SER A 167 -24.39 14.96 29.23
CA SER A 167 -25.83 14.79 29.49
C SER A 167 -26.12 13.84 30.64
N TYR A 168 -25.39 12.72 30.72
CA TYR A 168 -25.51 11.74 31.80
C TYR A 168 -24.71 12.12 33.06
N ARG A 169 -23.97 13.24 33.04
CA ARG A 169 -23.15 13.76 34.15
C ARG A 169 -22.15 12.75 34.70
N ASP A 170 -21.56 11.94 33.82
CA ASP A 170 -20.55 10.95 34.19
C ASP A 170 -19.14 11.51 34.00
N GLY A 171 -18.49 11.87 35.11
CA GLY A 171 -17.13 12.41 35.11
C GLY A 171 -16.09 11.42 34.58
N MET A 172 -16.26 10.12 34.82
CA MET A 172 -15.31 9.10 34.38
C MET A 172 -15.36 8.94 32.86
N ALA A 173 -16.56 8.96 32.28
CA ALA A 173 -16.75 8.94 30.83
C ALA A 173 -16.18 10.21 30.16
N ILE A 174 -16.36 11.40 30.75
CA ILE A 174 -15.80 12.65 30.20
C ILE A 174 -14.27 12.56 30.14
N ILE A 175 -13.63 12.12 31.22
CA ILE A 175 -12.17 11.96 31.28
C ILE A 175 -11.71 10.92 30.23
N ALA A 176 -12.43 9.81 30.09
CA ALA A 176 -12.12 8.79 29.10
C ALA A 176 -12.15 9.33 27.66
N VAL A 177 -13.23 10.03 27.26
CA VAL A 177 -13.33 10.63 25.91
C VAL A 177 -12.19 11.63 25.68
N LEU A 178 -11.90 12.50 26.65
CA LEU A 178 -10.83 13.49 26.52
C LEU A 178 -9.46 12.85 26.36
N LEU A 179 -9.12 11.84 27.17
CA LEU A 179 -7.84 11.15 27.06
C LEU A 179 -7.70 10.39 25.75
N LEU A 180 -8.72 9.63 25.33
CA LEU A 180 -8.68 8.82 24.12
C LEU A 180 -8.68 9.70 22.85
N SER A 181 -9.36 10.84 22.88
CA SER A 181 -9.36 11.80 21.76
C SER A 181 -8.05 12.58 21.67
N LEU A 182 -7.50 13.08 22.78
CA LEU A 182 -6.21 13.78 22.81
C LEU A 182 -5.03 12.84 22.53
N LEU A 183 -5.17 11.56 22.86
CA LEU A 183 -4.18 10.57 22.49
C LEU A 183 -3.95 10.52 20.98
N SER A 184 -5.00 10.63 20.17
CA SER A 184 -4.85 10.64 18.71
C SER A 184 -4.01 11.80 18.19
N THR A 185 -4.11 12.99 18.82
CA THR A 185 -3.31 14.16 18.46
C THR A 185 -1.86 13.98 18.87
N LEU A 186 -1.63 13.40 20.05
CA LEU A 186 -0.29 13.08 20.55
C LEU A 186 0.41 12.05 19.64
N VAL A 187 -0.31 10.99 19.25
CA VAL A 187 0.14 9.99 18.27
C VAL A 187 0.44 10.68 16.92
N GLY A 188 -0.38 11.64 16.52
CA GLY A 188 -0.18 12.43 15.31
C GLY A 188 1.09 13.27 15.34
N ILE A 189 1.37 13.95 16.44
CA ILE A 189 2.60 14.72 16.64
C ILE A 189 3.83 13.81 16.60
N GLY A 190 3.77 12.66 17.28
CA GLY A 190 4.87 11.70 17.34
C GLY A 190 5.19 11.03 15.99
N ASN A 191 4.17 10.79 15.17
CA ASN A 191 4.31 10.04 13.92
C ASN A 191 4.19 10.90 12.65
N LYS A 192 3.94 12.21 12.76
CA LYS A 192 3.91 13.10 11.58
C LYS A 192 5.22 12.97 10.83
N TRP A 193 5.12 12.72 9.53
CA TRP A 193 6.29 12.61 8.67
C TRP A 193 6.05 13.26 7.31
N GLN A 194 7.15 13.48 6.59
CA GLN A 194 7.16 13.97 5.22
C GLN A 194 8.10 13.10 4.37
N LEU A 195 7.70 12.85 3.13
CA LEU A 195 8.52 12.12 2.18
C LEU A 195 9.56 13.05 1.57
N ARG A 196 10.84 12.71 1.73
CA ARG A 196 11.93 13.38 1.03
C ARG A 196 12.50 12.48 -0.05
N LEU A 197 12.29 12.88 -1.29
CA LEU A 197 12.89 12.25 -2.46
C LEU A 197 14.19 12.97 -2.82
N HIS A 198 15.27 12.21 -2.97
CA HIS A 198 16.60 12.78 -3.22
C HIS A 198 16.74 13.23 -4.68
N LYS A 199 16.89 14.54 -4.89
CA LYS A 199 17.17 15.12 -6.21
C LYS A 199 18.66 15.10 -6.55
N ARG A 200 18.98 15.15 -7.85
CA ARG A 200 20.37 15.33 -8.30
C ARG A 200 20.64 16.83 -8.33
N THR A 201 21.82 17.25 -7.92
CA THR A 201 22.24 18.64 -8.10
C THR A 201 22.30 18.92 -9.61
N ALA A 202 21.56 19.93 -10.06
CA ALA A 202 21.28 20.23 -11.47
C ALA A 202 22.54 20.36 -12.34
N ASP A 203 23.67 20.77 -11.77
CA ASP A 203 24.93 20.99 -12.48
C ASP A 203 25.52 19.71 -13.10
N LYS A 204 25.16 18.53 -12.58
CA LYS A 204 25.61 17.22 -13.09
C LYS A 204 24.54 16.46 -13.87
N ALA A 205 23.38 17.07 -14.14
CA ALA A 205 22.25 16.41 -14.79
C ALA A 205 22.39 16.34 -16.32
N LYS A 206 23.00 17.36 -16.95
CA LYS A 206 23.14 17.44 -18.42
C LYS A 206 24.03 16.37 -19.05
N ALA A 207 24.87 15.68 -18.26
CA ALA A 207 25.76 14.61 -18.71
C ALA A 207 25.32 13.22 -18.23
N ALA A 208 24.08 13.09 -17.74
CA ALA A 208 23.55 11.81 -17.30
C ALA A 208 23.07 10.96 -18.50
N PRO A 209 23.31 9.63 -18.50
CA PRO A 209 22.75 8.73 -19.52
C PRO A 209 21.21 8.71 -19.44
N ASN A 210 20.57 8.10 -20.44
CA ASN A 210 19.12 7.92 -20.42
C ASN A 210 18.68 7.10 -19.18
N GLY A 211 17.57 7.50 -18.57
CA GLY A 211 17.10 6.95 -17.30
C GLY A 211 16.14 5.77 -17.44
N ASP A 212 16.06 5.13 -18.59
CA ASP A 212 15.06 4.08 -18.80
C ASP A 212 15.26 2.93 -17.82
N VAL A 213 14.17 2.45 -17.23
CA VAL A 213 14.15 1.41 -16.20
C VAL A 213 13.25 0.26 -16.63
N VAL A 214 13.72 -0.96 -16.41
CA VAL A 214 12.89 -2.17 -16.49
C VAL A 214 12.69 -2.72 -15.09
N ILE A 215 11.43 -3.00 -14.77
CA ILE A 215 11.02 -3.63 -13.53
C ILE A 215 10.46 -5.00 -13.87
N ARG A 216 11.05 -6.03 -13.27
CA ARG A 216 10.59 -7.42 -13.35
C ARG A 216 9.96 -7.82 -12.03
N TYR A 217 8.69 -8.20 -12.02
CA TYR A 217 8.08 -8.77 -10.82
C TYR A 217 8.18 -10.31 -10.80
N PRO A 218 8.03 -10.95 -9.63
CA PRO A 218 8.11 -12.41 -9.49
C PRO A 218 7.12 -13.20 -10.36
N ARG A 219 5.99 -12.59 -10.75
CA ARG A 219 4.97 -13.16 -11.64
C ARG A 219 5.38 -13.25 -13.12
N GLY A 220 6.63 -12.90 -13.45
CA GLY A 220 7.15 -12.94 -14.82
C GLY A 220 6.61 -11.84 -15.72
N ASN A 221 6.01 -10.80 -15.15
CA ASN A 221 5.55 -9.62 -15.87
C ASN A 221 6.65 -8.53 -15.86
N PHE A 222 6.60 -7.65 -16.86
CA PHE A 222 7.61 -6.63 -17.11
C PHE A 222 6.98 -5.25 -17.23
N LEU A 223 7.53 -4.28 -16.51
CA LEU A 223 7.14 -2.89 -16.55
C LEU A 223 8.33 -2.07 -17.03
N ILE A 224 8.23 -1.53 -18.24
CA ILE A 224 9.23 -0.69 -18.87
C ILE A 224 8.83 0.75 -18.66
N VAL A 225 9.71 1.51 -18.04
CA VAL A 225 9.52 2.91 -17.70
C VAL A 225 10.53 3.74 -18.45
N GLN A 226 10.07 4.47 -19.46
CA GLN A 226 10.87 5.45 -20.19
C GLN A 226 10.87 6.75 -19.43
N CYS A 227 12.02 7.18 -18.91
CA CYS A 227 12.11 8.39 -18.11
C CYS A 227 13.52 8.99 -18.09
N THR A 228 13.62 10.22 -17.61
CA THR A 228 14.92 10.86 -17.40
C THR A 228 15.62 10.24 -16.20
N GLU A 229 16.96 10.24 -16.20
CA GLU A 229 17.76 9.66 -15.10
C GLU A 229 17.44 10.28 -13.74
N GLU A 230 17.02 11.54 -13.71
CA GLU A 230 16.57 12.18 -12.48
C GLU A 230 15.33 11.51 -11.89
N VAL A 231 14.33 11.21 -12.72
CA VAL A 231 13.08 10.55 -12.32
C VAL A 231 13.35 9.09 -11.96
N ALA A 232 14.15 8.39 -12.76
CA ALA A 232 14.56 7.01 -12.51
C ALA A 232 15.24 6.84 -11.16
N ARG A 233 16.20 7.73 -10.88
CA ARG A 233 16.92 7.75 -9.62
C ARG A 233 16.01 8.18 -8.47
N GLU A 234 15.18 9.20 -8.66
CA GLU A 234 14.24 9.66 -7.64
C GLU A 234 13.26 8.55 -7.19
N LEU A 235 12.66 7.85 -8.16
CA LEU A 235 11.61 6.85 -7.91
C LEU A 235 12.15 5.47 -7.52
N TYR A 236 13.28 5.04 -8.10
CA TYR A 236 13.70 3.64 -7.98
C TYR A 236 15.08 3.46 -7.33
N PHE A 237 16.08 4.28 -7.65
CA PHE A 237 17.47 4.04 -7.22
C PHE A 237 17.95 4.86 -6.02
N ALA A 238 17.29 5.95 -5.67
CA ALA A 238 17.61 6.73 -4.49
C ALA A 238 17.07 6.03 -3.24
N PRO A 239 17.77 6.11 -2.10
CA PRO A 239 17.17 5.73 -0.83
C PRO A 239 16.02 6.70 -0.51
N GLU A 240 14.83 6.14 -0.28
CA GLU A 240 13.71 6.89 0.26
C GLU A 240 13.90 7.02 1.78
N ALA A 241 13.91 8.24 2.29
CA ALA A 241 14.02 8.51 3.72
C ALA A 241 12.74 9.17 4.21
N ILE A 242 12.17 8.60 5.27
CA ILE A 242 11.04 9.19 5.99
C ILE A 242 11.61 10.22 6.98
N GLU A 243 11.33 11.50 6.76
CA GLU A 243 11.67 12.54 7.72
C GLU A 243 10.49 12.80 8.66
N TYR A 244 10.65 12.40 9.92
CA TYR A 244 9.68 12.69 10.97
C TYR A 244 9.79 14.13 11.46
N LEU A 245 8.66 14.73 11.84
CA LEU A 245 8.60 16.05 12.48
C LEU A 245 9.49 16.07 13.74
N ILE A 246 9.39 15.02 14.56
CA ILE A 246 10.24 14.83 15.73
C ILE A 246 11.39 13.91 15.35
N ARG A 247 12.55 14.51 15.09
CA ARG A 247 13.79 13.79 14.72
C ARG A 247 14.49 13.14 15.92
N ASN A 248 14.38 13.74 17.11
CA ASN A 248 15.06 13.26 18.32
C ASN A 248 14.41 11.97 18.85
N SER A 249 15.20 10.89 18.93
CA SER A 249 14.75 9.57 19.39
C SER A 249 14.23 9.61 20.84
N HIS A 250 14.92 10.32 21.74
CA HIS A 250 14.50 10.44 23.15
C HIS A 250 13.17 11.18 23.31
N ALA A 251 12.96 12.26 22.55
CA ALA A 251 11.70 12.99 22.58
C ALA A 251 10.53 12.13 22.09
N TYR A 252 10.74 11.33 21.03
CA TYR A 252 9.74 10.38 20.55
C TYR A 252 9.42 9.30 21.59
N ARG A 253 10.43 8.73 22.26
CA ARG A 253 10.22 7.73 23.33
C ARG A 253 9.42 8.29 24.49
N LEU A 254 9.66 9.55 24.87
CA LEU A 254 8.88 10.22 25.91
C LEU A 254 7.41 10.41 25.48
N ILE A 255 7.16 10.83 24.23
CA ILE A 255 5.81 10.95 23.68
C ILE A 255 5.10 9.60 23.66
N SER A 256 5.80 8.53 23.30
CA SER A 256 5.27 7.17 23.33
C SER A 256 4.93 6.71 24.75
N LEU A 257 5.77 7.05 25.74
CA LEU A 257 5.49 6.78 27.15
C LEU A 257 4.26 7.52 27.64
N VAL A 258 4.15 8.82 27.35
CA VAL A 258 2.98 9.63 27.71
C VAL A 258 1.72 9.08 27.02
N GLY A 259 1.81 8.73 25.73
CA GLY A 259 0.70 8.16 24.98
C GLY A 259 0.21 6.82 25.54
N THR A 260 1.13 5.92 25.91
CA THR A 260 0.75 4.64 26.54
C THR A 260 0.12 4.83 27.92
N MET A 261 0.58 5.80 28.71
CA MET A 261 -0.08 6.17 29.97
C MET A 261 -1.47 6.77 29.76
N MET A 262 -1.65 7.60 28.74
CA MET A 262 -2.97 8.13 28.36
C MET A 262 -3.92 7.03 27.91
N ILE A 263 -3.44 6.00 27.17
CA ILE A 263 -4.25 4.82 26.82
C ILE A 263 -4.69 4.10 28.09
N MET A 264 -3.74 3.73 28.96
CA MET A 264 -4.05 2.96 30.16
C MET A 264 -5.04 3.71 31.06
N PHE A 265 -4.84 5.00 31.30
CA PHE A 265 -5.74 5.80 32.12
C PHE A 265 -7.10 6.05 31.43
N GLY A 266 -7.12 6.25 30.11
CA GLY A 266 -8.37 6.37 29.34
C GLY A 266 -9.23 5.11 29.37
N VAL A 267 -8.60 3.94 29.29
CA VAL A 267 -9.28 2.64 29.36
C VAL A 267 -9.78 2.35 30.79
N ILE A 268 -8.97 2.64 31.82
CA ILE A 268 -9.37 2.48 33.23
C ILE A 268 -10.57 3.37 33.56
N THR A 269 -10.56 4.62 33.10
CA THR A 269 -11.67 5.56 33.33
C THR A 269 -12.93 5.14 32.58
N LEU A 270 -12.81 4.61 31.36
CA LEU A 270 -13.92 4.04 30.61
C LEU A 270 -14.54 2.81 31.30
N ALA A 271 -13.71 1.92 31.83
CA ALA A 271 -14.16 0.72 32.55
C ALA A 271 -14.95 1.04 33.83
N ASN A 272 -14.71 2.21 34.43
CA ASN A 272 -15.42 2.71 35.60
C ASN A 272 -16.59 3.65 35.26
N ALA A 273 -16.84 3.92 33.98
CA ALA A 273 -17.99 4.71 33.54
C ALA A 273 -19.30 3.94 33.72
N GLN A 274 -20.41 4.66 33.69
CA GLN A 274 -21.75 4.08 33.72
C GLN A 274 -21.97 3.13 32.54
N ILE A 275 -22.68 2.03 32.79
CA ILE A 275 -22.97 1.01 31.76
C ILE A 275 -23.69 1.58 30.53
N GLN A 276 -24.51 2.62 30.72
CA GLN A 276 -25.21 3.33 29.63
C GLN A 276 -24.21 3.95 28.63
N LEU A 277 -23.15 4.56 29.14
CA LEU A 277 -22.09 5.16 28.33
C LEU A 277 -21.18 4.09 27.73
N GLN A 278 -20.83 3.04 28.49
CA GLN A 278 -20.08 1.90 27.93
C GLN A 278 -20.81 1.26 26.75
N LEU A 279 -22.13 1.11 26.84
CA LEU A 279 -22.97 0.63 25.74
C LEU A 279 -23.06 1.60 24.56
N ALA A 280 -22.82 2.89 24.76
CA ALA A 280 -22.71 3.87 23.66
C ALA A 280 -21.33 3.83 23.00
N PHE A 281 -20.26 3.62 23.77
CA PHE A 281 -18.90 3.50 23.24
C PHE A 281 -18.71 2.25 22.37
N ALA A 282 -19.23 1.10 22.80
CA ALA A 282 -19.09 -0.16 22.07
C ALA A 282 -19.52 -0.07 20.57
N PRO A 283 -20.74 0.38 20.22
CA PRO A 283 -21.16 0.51 18.83
C PRO A 283 -20.38 1.57 18.06
N CYS A 284 -20.02 2.70 18.68
CA CYS A 284 -19.15 3.69 18.03
C CYS A 284 -17.80 3.07 17.62
N TYR A 285 -17.16 2.33 18.52
CA TYR A 285 -15.89 1.66 18.20
C TYR A 285 -16.05 0.55 17.14
N ILE A 286 -17.17 -0.19 17.14
CA ILE A 286 -17.49 -1.16 16.08
C ILE A 286 -17.62 -0.45 14.73
N LEU A 287 -18.40 0.62 14.66
CA LEU A 287 -18.62 1.40 13.44
C LEU A 287 -17.33 2.04 12.93
N LEU A 288 -16.54 2.63 13.83
CA LEU A 288 -15.23 3.18 13.51
C LEU A 288 -14.32 2.12 12.92
N ASN A 289 -14.23 0.94 13.55
CA ASN A 289 -13.38 -0.14 13.05
C ASN A 289 -13.85 -0.68 11.70
N ALA A 290 -15.17 -0.83 11.49
CA ALA A 290 -15.73 -1.20 10.20
C ALA A 290 -15.35 -0.16 9.12
N ALA A 291 -15.43 1.14 9.45
CA ALA A 291 -15.01 2.21 8.54
C ALA A 291 -13.50 2.15 8.24
N TYR A 292 -12.65 1.89 9.24
CA TYR A 292 -11.21 1.68 9.05
C TYR A 292 -10.91 0.49 8.13
N TRP A 293 -11.67 -0.61 8.27
CA TRP A 293 -11.53 -1.79 7.42
C TRP A 293 -11.96 -1.51 5.97
N VAL A 294 -13.08 -0.81 5.78
CA VAL A 294 -13.53 -0.38 4.44
C VAL A 294 -12.50 0.50 3.76
N VAL A 295 -11.92 1.47 4.49
CA VAL A 295 -10.87 2.36 3.96
C VAL A 295 -9.58 1.61 3.64
N ALA A 296 -9.23 0.60 4.45
CA ALA A 296 -8.07 -0.28 4.17
C ALA A 296 -8.28 -1.18 2.95
N ALA A 297 -9.52 -1.55 2.63
CA ALA A 297 -9.86 -2.33 1.44
C ALA A 297 -9.88 -1.50 0.14
N LEU A 298 -9.89 -0.17 0.24
CA LEU A 298 -9.85 0.72 -0.93
C LEU A 298 -8.45 0.72 -1.57
N PRO A 299 -8.36 0.87 -2.90
CA PRO A 299 -7.08 0.84 -3.59
C PRO A 299 -6.17 1.99 -3.15
N SER A 300 -4.90 1.67 -2.88
CA SER A 300 -3.90 2.58 -2.33
C SER A 300 -3.77 3.90 -3.11
N LYS A 301 -4.02 3.90 -4.42
CA LYS A 301 -3.98 5.12 -5.26
C LYS A 301 -4.91 6.24 -4.81
N LEU A 302 -6.03 5.94 -4.13
CA LEU A 302 -6.97 6.97 -3.66
C LEU A 302 -6.40 7.80 -2.50
N HIS A 303 -5.44 7.23 -1.80
CA HIS A 303 -4.84 7.81 -0.60
C HIS A 303 -3.65 8.74 -0.89
N TRP A 304 -3.09 8.64 -2.10
CA TRP A 304 -1.85 9.31 -2.49
C TRP A 304 -2.07 10.21 -3.68
N ASP A 305 -1.58 11.44 -3.58
CA ASP A 305 -1.58 12.40 -4.67
C ASP A 305 -0.26 12.26 -5.45
N THR A 306 -0.35 11.62 -6.62
CA THR A 306 0.77 11.41 -7.55
C THR A 306 0.79 12.43 -8.69
N SER A 307 0.03 13.53 -8.60
CA SER A 307 -0.09 14.53 -9.67
C SER A 307 1.22 15.25 -10.03
N CYS A 308 2.33 14.98 -9.34
CA CYS A 308 3.65 15.49 -9.68
C CYS A 308 4.26 14.79 -10.92
N TYR A 309 3.72 13.65 -11.31
CA TYR A 309 4.16 12.88 -12.47
C TYR A 309 3.11 12.90 -13.57
N GLU A 310 3.57 13.13 -14.80
CA GLU A 310 2.79 12.95 -16.02
C GLU A 310 3.15 11.60 -16.62
N ILE A 311 2.13 10.78 -16.89
CA ILE A 311 2.29 9.41 -17.37
C ILE A 311 1.72 9.33 -18.77
N ALA A 312 2.58 9.20 -19.77
CA ALA A 312 2.19 8.90 -21.13
C ALA A 312 2.20 7.38 -21.33
N LYS A 313 1.02 6.82 -21.65
CA LYS A 313 0.87 5.38 -21.86
C LYS A 313 1.35 5.01 -23.26
N GLN A 314 1.95 3.83 -23.39
CA GLN A 314 2.38 3.27 -24.68
C GLN A 314 1.71 1.91 -24.89
N ARG A 315 1.59 1.49 -26.15
CA ARG A 315 1.00 0.18 -26.51
C ARG A 315 1.90 -0.58 -27.48
N PHE A 316 1.68 -1.89 -27.58
CA PHE A 316 2.28 -2.73 -28.62
C PHE A 316 1.27 -2.97 -29.74
N SER A 317 1.73 -3.14 -30.97
CA SER A 317 0.88 -3.33 -32.15
C SER A 317 0.15 -4.67 -32.15
N HIS A 318 0.80 -5.72 -31.64
CA HIS A 318 0.26 -7.07 -31.57
C HIS A 318 0.26 -7.58 -30.12
N SER A 319 -0.94 -7.66 -29.54
CA SER A 319 -1.17 -8.21 -28.21
C SER A 319 -2.11 -9.41 -28.33
N GLU A 320 -1.77 -10.50 -27.64
CA GLU A 320 -2.64 -11.69 -27.59
C GLU A 320 -3.88 -11.38 -26.74
N TYR A 321 -3.67 -10.62 -25.68
CA TYR A 321 -4.72 -10.08 -24.83
C TYR A 321 -4.40 -8.63 -24.47
N PHE A 322 -5.31 -7.69 -24.75
CA PHE A 322 -5.12 -6.27 -24.42
C PHE A 322 -6.07 -5.83 -23.31
N HIS A 323 -5.51 -5.33 -22.21
CA HIS A 323 -6.31 -4.63 -21.21
C HIS A 323 -6.37 -3.13 -21.53
N GLU A 324 -7.47 -2.69 -22.16
CA GLU A 324 -7.66 -1.32 -22.64
C GLU A 324 -7.53 -0.26 -21.52
N LYS A 325 -8.05 -0.53 -20.32
CA LYS A 325 -8.00 0.43 -19.20
C LYS A 325 -6.57 0.68 -18.70
N THR A 326 -5.74 -0.35 -18.70
CA THR A 326 -4.38 -0.33 -18.13
C THR A 326 -3.26 -0.29 -19.17
N PHE A 327 -3.59 -0.42 -20.47
CA PHE A 327 -2.64 -0.48 -21.59
C PHE A 327 -1.57 -1.56 -21.37
N MET A 328 -2.02 -2.72 -20.89
CA MET A 328 -1.17 -3.89 -20.63
C MET A 328 -1.34 -4.90 -21.75
N ASP A 329 -0.22 -5.45 -22.21
CA ASP A 329 -0.16 -6.50 -23.21
C ASP A 329 0.08 -7.85 -22.52
N GLY A 330 -0.93 -8.71 -22.49
CA GLY A 330 -0.86 -10.05 -21.92
C GLY A 330 -0.22 -11.04 -22.89
N ASN A 331 0.65 -11.90 -22.36
CA ASN A 331 1.30 -12.97 -23.12
C ASN A 331 1.10 -14.32 -22.43
N THR A 332 1.13 -15.41 -23.20
CA THR A 332 1.04 -16.76 -22.62
C THR A 332 2.33 -17.25 -21.97
N THR A 333 3.51 -16.75 -22.39
CA THR A 333 4.80 -17.23 -21.89
C THR A 333 5.73 -16.09 -21.45
N PHE A 334 6.60 -16.40 -20.49
CA PHE A 334 7.65 -15.49 -20.03
C PHE A 334 8.58 -15.05 -21.16
N THR A 335 8.96 -15.96 -22.06
CA THR A 335 9.85 -15.67 -23.20
C THR A 335 9.25 -14.64 -24.15
N LYS A 336 7.94 -14.70 -24.42
CA LYS A 336 7.22 -13.70 -25.22
C LYS A 336 7.14 -12.35 -24.51
N ALA A 337 6.93 -12.36 -23.19
CA ALA A 337 6.92 -11.14 -22.38
C ALA A 337 8.31 -10.47 -22.37
N LEU A 338 9.37 -11.27 -22.19
CA LEU A 338 10.75 -10.81 -22.25
C LEU A 338 11.10 -10.27 -23.64
N TRP A 339 10.65 -10.95 -24.70
CA TRP A 339 10.83 -10.50 -26.08
C TRP A 339 10.25 -9.10 -26.31
N LYS A 340 8.99 -8.87 -25.90
CA LYS A 340 8.34 -7.56 -25.99
C LYS A 340 9.03 -6.50 -25.13
N ALA A 341 9.55 -6.87 -23.97
CA ALA A 341 10.36 -5.96 -23.16
C ALA A 341 11.64 -5.53 -23.90
N ILE A 342 12.34 -6.47 -24.55
CA ILE A 342 13.55 -6.19 -25.33
C ILE A 342 13.24 -5.28 -26.53
N ILE A 343 12.10 -5.46 -27.21
CA ILE A 343 11.65 -4.56 -28.29
C ILE A 343 11.53 -3.11 -27.79
N ALA A 344 10.93 -2.92 -26.60
CA ALA A 344 10.76 -1.59 -26.02
C ALA A 344 12.06 -0.95 -25.54
N THR A 345 13.03 -1.75 -25.08
CA THR A 345 14.30 -1.24 -24.54
C THR A 345 15.42 -1.15 -25.57
N LYS A 346 15.37 -1.94 -26.66
CA LYS A 346 16.41 -2.08 -27.69
C LYS A 346 17.82 -2.37 -27.16
N ARG A 347 17.90 -2.99 -25.99
CA ARG A 347 19.14 -3.33 -25.27
C ARG A 347 18.92 -4.61 -24.47
N ILE A 348 19.98 -5.38 -24.28
CA ILE A 348 19.97 -6.67 -23.56
C ILE A 348 20.82 -6.69 -22.29
N GLY A 349 21.72 -5.72 -22.08
CA GLY A 349 22.59 -5.68 -20.89
C GLY A 349 21.82 -5.80 -19.58
N TRP A 350 20.69 -5.10 -19.45
CA TRP A 350 19.83 -5.16 -18.25
C TRP A 350 19.28 -6.56 -17.95
N VAL A 351 19.08 -7.40 -18.97
CA VAL A 351 18.58 -8.79 -18.81
C VAL A 351 19.61 -9.63 -18.05
N LYS A 352 20.90 -9.49 -18.42
CA LYS A 352 22.01 -10.18 -17.74
C LYS A 352 22.22 -9.64 -16.33
N HIS A 353 22.24 -8.33 -16.15
CA HIS A 353 22.41 -7.72 -14.82
C HIS A 353 21.27 -8.10 -13.86
N SER A 354 20.03 -8.09 -14.34
CA SER A 354 18.85 -8.50 -13.56
C SER A 354 18.76 -10.00 -13.30
N GLN A 355 19.61 -10.82 -13.93
CA GLN A 355 19.51 -12.29 -13.92
C GLN A 355 18.10 -12.74 -14.37
N ALA A 356 17.56 -12.07 -15.39
CA ALA A 356 16.24 -12.36 -15.94
C ALA A 356 16.16 -13.74 -16.61
N THR A 357 17.28 -14.20 -17.18
CA THR A 357 17.42 -15.47 -17.86
C THR A 357 18.50 -16.33 -17.19
N PRO A 358 18.41 -17.67 -17.28
CA PRO A 358 19.51 -18.56 -16.91
C PRO A 358 20.80 -18.21 -17.65
N ASN A 359 21.94 -18.37 -16.97
CA ASN A 359 23.26 -18.25 -17.59
C ASN A 359 23.55 -19.50 -18.44
N SER A 360 23.00 -19.55 -19.65
CA SER A 360 23.30 -20.61 -20.62
C SER A 360 23.57 -20.01 -22.00
N LYS A 361 24.41 -20.69 -22.79
CA LYS A 361 24.73 -20.26 -24.15
C LYS A 361 23.52 -20.23 -25.08
N ALA A 362 22.54 -21.11 -24.86
CA ALA A 362 21.28 -21.08 -25.58
C ALA A 362 20.52 -19.77 -25.33
N TRP A 363 20.50 -19.29 -24.08
CA TRP A 363 19.92 -17.99 -23.75
C TRP A 363 20.73 -16.83 -24.29
N ASP A 364 22.07 -16.91 -24.28
CA ASP A 364 22.92 -15.88 -24.89
C ASP A 364 22.68 -15.75 -26.39
N ALA A 365 22.60 -16.86 -27.12
CA ALA A 365 22.28 -16.88 -28.54
C ALA A 365 20.85 -16.35 -28.82
N TRP A 366 19.89 -16.71 -27.97
CA TRP A 366 18.53 -16.19 -28.04
C TRP A 366 18.49 -14.67 -27.83
N LEU A 367 19.22 -14.14 -26.85
CA LEU A 367 19.27 -12.71 -26.55
C LEU A 367 19.90 -11.90 -27.70
N LEU A 368 20.96 -12.42 -28.32
CA LEU A 368 21.56 -11.77 -29.49
C LEU A 368 20.58 -11.72 -30.67
N GLN A 369 19.93 -12.85 -30.98
CA GLN A 369 18.95 -12.88 -32.07
C GLN A 369 17.75 -11.96 -31.79
N ALA A 370 17.29 -11.92 -30.53
CA ALA A 370 16.26 -10.99 -30.09
C ALA A 370 16.72 -9.54 -30.30
N LEU A 371 17.93 -9.18 -29.90
CA LEU A 371 18.44 -7.82 -30.07
C LEU A 371 18.44 -7.37 -31.55
N GLU A 372 18.88 -8.24 -32.46
CA GLU A 372 18.86 -7.96 -33.90
C GLU A 372 17.44 -7.67 -34.40
N GLN A 373 16.47 -8.49 -34.01
CA GLN A 373 15.06 -8.30 -34.38
C GLN A 373 14.45 -7.07 -33.68
N ALA A 374 14.86 -6.73 -32.46
CA ALA A 374 14.39 -5.55 -31.76
C ALA A 374 14.90 -4.25 -32.40
N ASN A 375 16.07 -4.30 -33.04
CA ASN A 375 16.62 -3.15 -33.76
C ASN A 375 15.88 -2.85 -35.07
N THR A 376 15.30 -3.86 -35.73
CA THR A 376 14.46 -3.68 -36.92
C THR A 376 13.07 -3.15 -36.58
N ALA A 377 12.60 -3.34 -35.34
CA ALA A 377 11.30 -2.86 -34.88
C ALA A 377 11.26 -1.32 -34.80
N ASN A 378 10.25 -0.72 -35.42
CA ASN A 378 9.98 0.72 -35.34
C ASN A 378 8.82 1.02 -34.38
N PHE A 379 8.62 2.31 -34.10
CA PHE A 379 7.45 2.78 -33.39
C PHE A 379 6.79 3.90 -34.19
N TYR A 380 5.47 3.98 -34.12
CA TYR A 380 4.69 5.08 -34.66
C TYR A 380 3.78 5.67 -33.59
N VAL A 381 3.41 6.94 -33.74
CA VAL A 381 2.47 7.60 -32.84
C VAL A 381 1.09 7.53 -33.48
N ASN A 382 0.12 6.95 -32.77
CA ASN A 382 -1.26 6.89 -33.27
C ASN A 382 -1.91 8.28 -33.30
N SER A 383 -3.03 8.42 -34.01
CA SER A 383 -3.90 9.61 -34.01
C SER A 383 -4.25 10.11 -32.60
N ASP A 384 -4.29 9.20 -31.63
CA ASP A 384 -4.64 9.48 -30.23
C ASP A 384 -3.44 9.98 -29.39
N GLY A 385 -2.28 10.21 -30.02
CA GLY A 385 -1.04 10.61 -29.33
C GLY A 385 -0.33 9.48 -28.58
N VAL A 386 -0.81 8.24 -28.68
CA VAL A 386 -0.23 7.06 -28.02
C VAL A 386 0.88 6.47 -28.87
N LYS A 387 2.06 6.27 -28.29
CA LYS A 387 3.20 5.59 -28.94
C LYS A 387 2.94 4.09 -29.04
N VAL A 388 3.04 3.56 -30.26
CA VAL A 388 2.79 2.15 -30.60
C VAL A 388 4.08 1.50 -31.06
N TRP A 389 4.49 0.43 -30.39
CA TRP A 389 5.64 -0.38 -30.78
C TRP A 389 5.23 -1.46 -31.76
N GLU A 390 5.87 -1.50 -32.93
CA GLU A 390 5.68 -2.59 -33.88
C GLU A 390 6.40 -3.83 -33.39
N VAL A 391 5.68 -4.93 -33.23
CA VAL A 391 6.26 -6.22 -32.87
C VAL A 391 6.58 -6.99 -34.16
N PRO A 392 7.86 -7.27 -34.47
CA PRO A 392 8.23 -8.09 -35.62
C PRO A 392 7.61 -9.49 -35.52
N ASN A 393 7.28 -10.07 -36.67
CA ASN A 393 6.78 -11.45 -36.75
C ASN A 393 7.93 -12.44 -36.54
N TRP A 394 8.32 -12.65 -35.28
CA TRP A 394 9.35 -13.59 -34.87
C TRP A 394 8.85 -14.48 -33.73
N ASP A 395 8.91 -15.80 -33.91
CA ASP A 395 8.53 -16.75 -32.87
C ASP A 395 9.66 -16.96 -31.86
N ALA A 396 9.66 -16.08 -30.86
CA ALA A 396 10.63 -16.08 -29.78
C ALA A 396 10.64 -17.39 -28.96
N GLN A 397 9.48 -18.04 -28.77
CA GLN A 397 9.37 -19.27 -27.98
C GLN A 397 9.84 -20.49 -28.78
N GLY A 398 9.42 -20.60 -30.04
CA GLY A 398 9.85 -21.68 -30.94
C GLY A 398 11.37 -21.69 -31.12
N TYR A 399 11.97 -20.51 -31.30
CA TYR A 399 13.42 -20.37 -31.45
C TYR A 399 14.19 -20.86 -30.22
N LEU A 400 13.78 -20.45 -29.01
CA LEU A 400 14.41 -20.93 -27.77
C LEU A 400 14.27 -22.45 -27.62
N THR A 401 13.09 -22.99 -27.94
CA THR A 401 12.82 -24.42 -27.85
C THR A 401 13.73 -25.21 -28.80
N GLY A 402 13.95 -24.70 -30.02
CA GLY A 402 14.90 -25.29 -30.97
C GLY A 402 16.34 -25.25 -30.48
N LEU A 403 16.78 -24.15 -29.87
CA LEU A 403 18.13 -24.03 -29.30
C LEU A 403 18.37 -24.98 -28.12
N LEU A 404 17.36 -25.15 -27.25
CA LEU A 404 17.45 -26.06 -26.11
C LEU A 404 17.40 -27.53 -26.52
N ALA A 405 16.77 -27.85 -27.67
CA ALA A 405 16.72 -29.20 -28.20
C ALA A 405 18.04 -29.65 -28.87
N ASN A 406 18.94 -28.71 -29.20
CA ASN A 406 20.20 -29.04 -29.86
C ASN A 406 21.31 -29.41 -28.83
N PRO A 407 21.83 -30.65 -28.85
CA PRO A 407 22.81 -31.14 -27.87
C PRO A 407 24.13 -30.35 -27.82
N ASP A 408 24.54 -29.70 -28.92
CA ASP A 408 25.78 -28.91 -28.99
C ASP A 408 25.79 -27.70 -28.04
N TYR A 409 24.62 -27.21 -27.60
CA TYR A 409 24.54 -26.09 -26.65
C TYR A 409 24.48 -26.55 -25.18
N ALA A 410 24.20 -27.84 -24.94
CA ALA A 410 24.12 -28.42 -23.60
C ALA A 410 25.52 -28.74 -23.03
N GLU A 411 26.48 -29.19 -23.85
CA GLU A 411 27.83 -29.55 -23.40
C GLU A 411 28.79 -28.36 -23.26
N VAL A 412 28.66 -27.34 -24.12
CA VAL A 412 29.61 -26.22 -24.22
C VAL A 412 29.30 -25.10 -23.21
N ALA A 413 28.26 -25.24 -22.38
CA ALA A 413 27.92 -24.32 -21.29
C ALA A 413 29.03 -24.22 -20.21
N SER A 414 29.98 -25.17 -20.20
CA SER A 414 31.07 -25.23 -19.22
C SER A 414 32.31 -24.39 -19.56
N THR A 415 32.45 -23.83 -20.77
CA THR A 415 33.80 -23.44 -21.27
C THR A 415 33.98 -22.11 -22.00
N MET A 416 32.97 -21.25 -22.20
CA MET A 416 33.24 -19.89 -22.74
C MET A 416 32.39 -18.80 -22.12
N THR A 417 33.07 -17.74 -21.68
CA THR A 417 32.53 -16.43 -21.31
C THR A 417 32.37 -15.58 -22.57
N MET A 418 31.18 -15.03 -22.79
CA MET A 418 30.91 -14.07 -23.86
C MET A 418 31.32 -12.66 -23.40
N GLU A 419 32.14 -11.97 -24.19
CA GLU A 419 32.42 -10.54 -24.00
C GLU A 419 31.20 -9.71 -24.45
N ILE A 420 30.76 -8.80 -23.57
CA ILE A 420 29.63 -7.90 -23.80
C ILE A 420 30.00 -6.94 -24.95
N PRO A 421 29.10 -6.65 -25.91
CA PRO A 421 29.34 -5.63 -26.93
C PRO A 421 29.77 -4.31 -26.26
N VAL A 422 30.84 -3.68 -26.76
CA VAL A 422 31.53 -2.55 -26.10
C VAL A 422 30.58 -1.40 -25.71
N GLU A 423 29.50 -1.17 -26.47
CA GLU A 423 28.46 -0.17 -26.12
C GLU A 423 27.71 -0.47 -24.81
N ASP A 424 27.46 -1.74 -24.50
CA ASP A 424 26.79 -2.18 -23.27
C ASP A 424 27.79 -2.35 -22.11
N ALA A 425 29.09 -2.55 -22.41
CA ALA A 425 30.16 -2.67 -21.41
C ALA A 425 30.59 -1.31 -20.82
N MET A 426 30.55 -0.24 -21.64
CA MET A 426 30.94 1.12 -21.23
C MET A 426 29.98 1.75 -20.19
N ALA A 427 28.76 1.22 -20.04
CA ALA A 427 27.78 1.68 -19.06
C ALA A 427 28.14 1.34 -17.60
N GLY A 428 29.03 0.35 -17.37
CA GLY A 428 29.39 -0.13 -16.03
C GLY A 428 30.79 0.24 -15.54
N SER A 429 31.64 0.84 -16.38
CA SER A 429 33.09 0.94 -16.11
C SER A 429 33.58 2.34 -15.68
N GLU A 430 32.78 3.39 -15.82
CA GLU A 430 33.20 4.73 -15.38
C GLU A 430 32.51 5.15 -14.08
N ARG A 431 33.32 5.22 -13.02
CA ARG A 431 33.13 5.93 -11.74
C ARG A 431 32.78 5.05 -10.53
N CYS A 432 33.83 4.46 -9.95
CA CYS A 432 34.00 4.49 -8.49
C CYS A 432 34.32 5.93 -8.03
#